data_AF-A0A2D7DEP7-F1
#
_entry.id   AF-A0A2D7DEP7-F1
#
_cell.length_a   1.000
_cell.length_b   1.000
_cell.length_c   1.000
_cell.angle_alpha   90.00
_cell.angle_beta   90.00
_cell.angle_gamma   90.00
#
_symmetry.space_group_name_H-M   'P 1'
#
loop_
_entity.id
_entity.type
_entity.pdbx_description
1 polymer ?
#
loop_
_entity_poly.entity_id
_entity_poly.type
_entity_poly.pdbx_seq_one_letter_code
_entity_poly.pdbx_strand_id
1 'polypeptide(L)'
;MDKGTALTLLGLNDSVEQEEIMERLDAEAFAVRDHFMRQPVIPTLFRSRVNRLVELSDVGRVLDVQPLGAPVDLPALLPTGENFVLLLRNHVENIRRLRTAMAATLDPDVLVRFGNTLCNLQVRYMEQFLVLSLDIAGQSIHEGAVPARDEADWQELLGSVGSSDSQSEALISKERARMAGILEREIS
;
A
#
# COMPACT_ATOMS: atom_id res chain seq x y z
N MET A 1 -16.98 -9.10 -19.39
CA MET A 1 -16.63 -7.85 -20.10
C MET A 1 -16.52 -8.16 -21.58
N ASP A 2 -17.04 -7.31 -22.46
CA ASP A 2 -16.87 -7.44 -23.92
C ASP A 2 -15.67 -6.62 -24.43
N LYS A 3 -15.31 -6.82 -25.70
CA LYS A 3 -14.14 -6.17 -26.33
C LYS A 3 -14.26 -4.65 -26.37
N GLY A 4 -15.42 -4.10 -26.71
CA GLY A 4 -15.63 -2.64 -26.79
C GLY A 4 -15.50 -1.97 -25.41
N THR A 5 -16.01 -2.62 -24.37
CA THR A 5 -15.83 -2.20 -22.98
C THR A 5 -14.36 -2.22 -22.58
N ALA A 6 -13.62 -3.28 -22.93
CA ALA A 6 -12.20 -3.39 -22.63
C ALA A 6 -11.35 -2.30 -23.32
N LEU A 7 -11.63 -1.99 -24.59
CA LEU A 7 -10.98 -0.89 -25.31
C LEU A 7 -11.32 0.47 -24.69
N THR A 8 -12.58 0.69 -24.31
CA THR A 8 -13.02 1.91 -23.65
C THR A 8 -12.31 2.12 -22.31
N LEU A 9 -12.07 1.06 -21.53
CA LEU A 9 -11.32 1.12 -20.26
C LEU A 9 -9.83 1.47 -20.43
N LEU A 10 -9.29 1.28 -21.63
CA LEU A 10 -7.95 1.74 -22.02
C LEU A 10 -7.98 3.12 -22.69
N GLY A 11 -9.16 3.65 -23.02
CA GLY A 11 -9.34 4.89 -23.76
C GLY A 11 -9.04 4.74 -25.26
N LEU A 12 -9.23 3.55 -25.81
CA LEU A 12 -8.94 3.19 -27.20
C LEU A 12 -10.24 3.04 -28.01
N ASN A 13 -10.13 3.24 -29.33
CA ASN A 13 -11.22 3.04 -30.29
C ASN A 13 -11.22 1.60 -30.85
N ASP A 14 -12.31 1.20 -31.50
CA ASP A 14 -12.49 -0.18 -32.03
C ASP A 14 -11.50 -0.56 -33.15
N SER A 15 -10.85 0.41 -33.79
CA SER A 15 -9.92 0.20 -34.92
C SER A 15 -8.43 0.27 -34.50
N VAL A 16 -8.13 -0.06 -33.24
CA VAL A 16 -6.77 0.06 -32.68
C VAL A 16 -5.92 -1.18 -32.99
N GLU A 17 -4.63 -0.96 -33.24
CA GLU A 17 -3.66 -2.03 -33.46
C GLU A 17 -3.27 -2.72 -32.15
N GLN A 18 -2.85 -3.98 -32.23
CA GLN A 18 -2.51 -4.79 -31.04
C GLN A 18 -1.34 -4.19 -30.23
N GLU A 19 -0.37 -3.58 -30.90
CA GLU A 19 0.78 -2.92 -30.26
C GLU A 19 0.35 -1.76 -29.37
N GLU A 20 -0.61 -0.93 -29.84
CA GLU A 20 -1.13 0.20 -29.07
C GLU A 20 -1.96 -0.26 -27.85
N ILE A 21 -2.67 -1.39 -27.95
CA ILE A 21 -3.33 -2.03 -26.80
C ILE A 21 -2.30 -2.42 -25.74
N MET A 22 -1.20 -3.07 -26.17
CA MET A 22 -0.12 -3.50 -25.28
C MET A 22 0.53 -2.31 -24.57
N GLU A 23 0.92 -1.28 -25.32
CA GLU A 23 1.53 -0.06 -24.77
C GLU A 23 0.61 0.62 -23.74
N ARG A 24 -0.69 0.66 -24.04
CA ARG A 24 -1.67 1.31 -23.15
C ARG A 24 -1.89 0.50 -21.87
N LEU A 25 -2.00 -0.82 -21.97
CA LEU A 25 -2.11 -1.72 -20.82
C LEU A 25 -0.88 -1.57 -19.90
N ASP A 26 0.31 -1.51 -20.49
CA ASP A 26 1.58 -1.32 -19.78
C ASP A 26 1.67 0.02 -19.07
N ALA A 27 1.30 1.10 -19.75
CA ALA A 27 1.31 2.43 -19.17
C ALA A 27 0.39 2.50 -17.94
N GLU A 28 -0.78 1.88 -18.01
CA GLU A 28 -1.74 1.82 -16.90
C GLU A 28 -1.23 0.96 -15.74
N ALA A 29 -0.68 -0.23 -16.02
CA ALA A 29 -0.08 -1.10 -15.00
C ALA A 29 1.13 -0.43 -14.33
N PHE A 30 1.97 0.24 -15.12
CA PHE A 30 3.11 1.02 -14.64
C PHE A 30 2.66 2.14 -13.70
N ALA A 31 1.62 2.90 -14.06
CA ALA A 31 1.12 3.99 -13.24
C ALA A 31 0.62 3.49 -11.87
N VAL A 32 -0.03 2.33 -11.83
CA VAL A 32 -0.45 1.71 -10.57
C VAL A 32 0.74 1.21 -9.75
N ARG A 33 1.70 0.51 -10.37
CA ARG A 33 2.92 0.08 -9.69
C ARG A 33 3.67 1.26 -9.10
N ASP A 34 3.84 2.33 -9.87
CA ASP A 34 4.53 3.54 -9.47
C ASP A 34 3.87 4.20 -8.24
N HIS A 35 2.54 4.18 -8.20
CA HIS A 35 1.78 4.59 -7.01
C HIS A 35 2.17 3.77 -5.77
N PHE A 36 2.19 2.44 -5.87
CA PHE A 36 2.60 1.57 -4.76
C PHE A 36 4.05 1.79 -4.31
N MET A 37 4.94 2.13 -5.24
CA MET A 37 6.35 2.38 -4.98
C MET A 37 6.59 3.69 -4.22
N ARG A 38 5.78 4.73 -4.50
CA ARG A 38 6.06 6.10 -4.05
C ARG A 38 5.16 6.61 -2.93
N GLN A 39 3.93 6.10 -2.83
CA GLN A 39 2.94 6.65 -1.91
C GLN A 39 2.94 5.93 -0.57
N PRO A 40 2.68 6.62 0.56
CA PRO A 40 2.36 5.99 1.83
C PRO A 40 1.27 4.94 1.67
N VAL A 41 1.39 3.81 2.39
CA VAL A 41 0.40 2.73 2.27
C VAL A 41 -0.84 3.12 3.06
N ILE A 42 -1.86 3.59 2.35
CA ILE A 42 -3.18 3.89 2.91
C ILE A 42 -4.14 2.83 2.36
N PRO A 43 -4.61 1.87 3.19
CA PRO A 43 -5.24 0.65 2.67
C PRO A 43 -6.45 0.92 1.77
N THR A 44 -7.39 1.78 2.16
CA THR A 44 -8.51 2.24 1.30
C THR A 44 -8.06 2.71 -0.09
N LEU A 45 -7.04 3.57 -0.17
CA LEU A 45 -6.52 4.09 -1.44
C LEU A 45 -5.83 2.99 -2.26
N PHE A 46 -5.05 2.13 -1.61
CA PHE A 46 -4.37 1.03 -2.27
C PHE A 46 -5.35 -0.03 -2.80
N ARG A 47 -6.42 -0.35 -2.06
CA ARG A 47 -7.48 -1.27 -2.53
C ARG A 47 -8.11 -0.79 -3.84
N SER A 48 -8.35 0.53 -3.98
CA SER A 48 -8.87 1.08 -5.24
C SER A 48 -7.92 0.81 -6.43
N ARG A 49 -6.61 0.86 -6.19
CA ARG A 49 -5.57 0.59 -7.19
C ARG A 49 -5.41 -0.90 -7.47
N VAL A 50 -5.56 -1.74 -6.45
CA VAL A 50 -5.63 -3.20 -6.62
C VAL A 50 -6.82 -3.57 -7.50
N ASN A 51 -8.00 -3.00 -7.25
CA ASN A 51 -9.18 -3.25 -8.10
C ASN A 51 -8.92 -2.83 -9.55
N ARG A 52 -8.25 -1.69 -9.77
CA ARG A 52 -7.83 -1.27 -11.11
C ARG A 52 -6.91 -2.30 -11.78
N LEU A 53 -5.99 -2.92 -11.06
CA LEU A 53 -5.13 -3.98 -11.64
C LEU A 53 -5.93 -5.24 -11.98
N VAL A 54 -6.94 -5.61 -11.18
CA VAL A 54 -7.85 -6.71 -11.51
C VAL A 54 -8.60 -6.40 -12.81
N GLU A 55 -9.12 -5.18 -12.97
CA GLU A 55 -9.75 -4.73 -14.22
C GLU A 55 -8.78 -4.81 -15.40
N LEU A 56 -7.53 -4.35 -15.24
CA LEU A 56 -6.52 -4.41 -16.29
C LEU A 56 -6.16 -5.85 -16.66
N SER A 57 -6.10 -6.76 -15.69
CA SER A 57 -5.91 -8.20 -15.94
C SER A 57 -7.04 -8.77 -16.79
N ASP A 58 -8.29 -8.45 -16.45
CA ASP A 58 -9.45 -8.86 -17.24
C ASP A 58 -9.47 -8.24 -18.64
N VAL A 59 -9.03 -6.98 -18.78
CA VAL A 59 -8.86 -6.31 -20.07
C VAL A 59 -7.84 -7.06 -20.94
N GLY A 60 -6.67 -7.39 -20.38
CA GLY A 60 -5.64 -8.16 -21.08
C GLY A 60 -6.18 -9.50 -21.60
N ARG A 61 -6.92 -10.23 -20.75
CA ARG A 61 -7.54 -11.51 -21.14
C ARG A 61 -8.58 -11.35 -22.25
N VAL A 62 -9.46 -10.34 -22.17
CA VAL A 62 -10.52 -10.11 -23.17
C VAL A 62 -9.95 -9.67 -24.52
N LEU A 63 -8.86 -8.91 -24.50
CA LEU A 63 -8.19 -8.42 -25.71
C LEU A 63 -7.13 -9.40 -26.25
N ASP A 64 -6.99 -10.58 -25.64
CA ASP A 64 -6.00 -11.61 -25.98
C ASP A 64 -4.55 -11.07 -25.97
N VAL A 65 -4.25 -10.23 -24.97
CA VAL A 65 -2.94 -9.66 -24.72
C VAL A 65 -2.34 -10.32 -23.48
N GLN A 66 -1.16 -10.90 -23.63
CA GLN A 66 -0.41 -11.45 -22.51
C GLN A 66 0.14 -10.30 -21.65
N PRO A 67 0.00 -10.35 -20.31
CA PRO A 67 0.61 -9.38 -19.41
C PRO A 67 2.12 -9.29 -19.63
N LEU A 68 2.65 -8.07 -19.59
CA LEU A 68 4.10 -7.86 -19.65
C LEU A 68 4.69 -7.95 -18.25
N GLY A 69 5.71 -8.80 -18.10
CA GLY A 69 6.45 -8.97 -16.85
C GLY A 69 6.78 -10.42 -16.57
N ALA A 70 7.93 -10.66 -15.95
CA ALA A 70 8.22 -11.98 -15.41
C ALA A 70 7.32 -12.22 -14.18
N PRO A 71 6.90 -13.48 -13.93
CA PRO A 71 6.34 -13.84 -12.64
C PRO A 71 7.39 -13.55 -11.57
N VAL A 72 7.01 -12.73 -10.59
CA VAL A 72 7.84 -12.39 -9.45
C VAL A 72 7.19 -12.96 -8.19
N ASP A 73 7.98 -13.71 -7.42
CA ASP A 73 7.55 -14.21 -6.13
C ASP A 73 7.53 -13.09 -5.08
N LEU A 74 6.58 -13.19 -4.17
CA LEU A 74 6.56 -12.32 -3.00
C LEU A 74 7.78 -12.65 -2.12
N PRO A 75 8.52 -11.63 -1.66
CA PRO A 75 9.65 -11.85 -0.77
C PRO A 75 9.17 -12.37 0.59
N ALA A 76 10.04 -13.12 1.28
CA ALA A 76 9.81 -13.50 2.66
C ALA A 76 9.74 -12.25 3.56
N LEU A 77 8.65 -12.13 4.31
CA LEU A 77 8.42 -11.04 5.25
C LEU A 77 8.96 -11.40 6.64
N LEU A 78 9.48 -10.40 7.33
CA LEU A 78 9.77 -10.47 8.76
C LEU A 78 8.46 -10.55 9.56
N PRO A 79 8.46 -11.25 10.70
CA PRO A 79 7.29 -11.30 11.57
C PRO A 79 6.96 -9.93 12.15
N THR A 80 5.71 -9.74 12.58
CA THR A 80 5.30 -8.59 13.39
C THR A 80 6.17 -8.56 14.65
N GLY A 81 6.81 -7.42 14.92
CA GLY A 81 7.71 -7.30 16.06
C GLY A 81 6.98 -7.41 17.40
N GLU A 82 7.58 -8.14 18.34
CA GLU A 82 7.01 -8.39 19.68
C GLU A 82 7.06 -7.16 20.59
N ASN A 83 7.89 -6.16 20.25
CA ASN A 83 7.99 -4.88 20.94
C ASN A 83 7.99 -3.73 19.94
N PHE A 84 7.85 -2.50 20.46
CA PHE A 84 7.59 -1.33 19.63
C PHE A 84 8.75 -1.02 18.66
N VAL A 85 10.00 -1.17 19.11
CA VAL A 85 11.19 -1.02 18.27
C VAL A 85 11.20 -2.02 17.12
N LEU A 86 10.96 -3.30 17.41
CA LEU A 86 10.92 -4.36 16.40
C LEU A 86 9.74 -4.18 15.44
N LEU A 87 8.58 -3.72 15.93
CA LEU A 87 7.41 -3.45 15.10
C LEU A 87 7.76 -2.43 14.01
N LEU A 88 8.30 -1.26 14.39
CA LEU A 88 8.67 -0.19 13.47
C LEU A 88 9.71 -0.67 12.44
N ARG A 89 10.81 -1.26 12.93
CA ARG A 89 11.92 -1.69 12.08
C ARG A 89 11.51 -2.78 11.08
N ASN A 90 10.80 -3.80 11.56
CA ASN A 90 10.37 -4.90 10.69
C ASN A 90 9.33 -4.42 9.67
N HIS A 91 8.45 -3.50 10.04
CA HIS A 91 7.47 -2.94 9.12
C HIS A 91 8.15 -2.18 7.98
N VAL A 92 9.05 -1.23 8.29
CA VAL A 92 9.80 -0.46 7.27
C VAL A 92 10.60 -1.38 6.34
N GLU A 93 11.28 -2.38 6.91
CA GLU A 93 12.04 -3.35 6.12
C GLU A 93 11.13 -4.21 5.21
N ASN A 94 9.96 -4.63 5.69
CA ASN A 94 8.99 -5.37 4.88
C ASN A 94 8.44 -4.54 3.72
N ILE A 95 8.12 -3.26 3.95
CA ILE A 95 7.72 -2.33 2.88
C ILE A 95 8.83 -2.20 1.84
N ARG A 96 10.08 -2.04 2.28
CA ARG A 96 11.25 -1.97 1.39
C ARG A 96 11.38 -3.24 0.54
N ARG A 97 11.33 -4.42 1.15
CA ARG A 97 11.42 -5.73 0.45
C ARG A 97 10.35 -5.86 -0.62
N LEU A 98 9.09 -5.55 -0.27
CA LEU A 98 7.97 -5.64 -1.20
C LEU A 98 8.16 -4.69 -2.40
N ARG A 99 8.53 -3.43 -2.15
CA ARG A 99 8.78 -2.45 -3.22
C ARG A 99 9.97 -2.85 -4.11
N THR A 100 11.06 -3.34 -3.52
CA THR A 100 12.22 -3.81 -4.29
C THR A 100 11.85 -4.97 -5.22
N ALA A 101 11.12 -5.98 -4.74
CA ALA A 101 10.69 -7.09 -5.58
C ALA A 101 9.66 -6.65 -6.65
N MET A 102 8.71 -5.79 -6.29
CA MET A 102 7.68 -5.26 -7.19
C MET A 102 8.26 -4.52 -8.40
N ALA A 103 9.41 -3.86 -8.25
CA ALA A 103 10.04 -3.11 -9.34
C ALA A 103 10.37 -3.98 -10.58
N ALA A 104 10.47 -5.30 -10.41
CA ALA A 104 10.84 -6.25 -11.47
C ALA A 104 9.66 -6.75 -12.33
N THR A 105 8.43 -6.29 -12.09
CA THR A 105 7.25 -6.76 -12.84
C THR A 105 6.31 -5.62 -13.22
N LEU A 106 5.53 -5.85 -14.27
CA LEU A 106 4.36 -5.07 -14.67
C LEU A 106 3.11 -5.94 -14.81
N ASP A 107 3.20 -7.23 -14.47
CA ASP A 107 2.09 -8.17 -14.54
C ASP A 107 1.00 -7.75 -13.54
N PRO A 108 -0.21 -7.38 -14.00
CA PRO A 108 -1.28 -6.94 -13.11
C PRO A 108 -1.64 -7.97 -12.05
N ASP A 109 -1.64 -9.27 -12.36
CA ASP A 109 -1.99 -10.32 -11.39
C ASP A 109 -0.93 -10.42 -10.28
N VAL A 110 0.35 -10.23 -10.62
CA VAL A 110 1.43 -10.18 -9.63
C VAL A 110 1.36 -8.88 -8.81
N LEU A 111 1.10 -7.73 -9.45
CA LEU A 111 0.96 -6.45 -8.77
C LEU A 111 -0.23 -6.43 -7.80
N VAL A 112 -1.34 -7.13 -8.12
CA VAL A 112 -2.47 -7.34 -7.20
C VAL A 112 -2.01 -8.02 -5.92
N ARG A 113 -1.18 -9.08 -6.03
CA ARG A 113 -0.63 -9.79 -4.86
C ARG A 113 0.24 -8.87 -4.00
N PHE A 114 1.08 -8.04 -4.62
CA PHE A 114 1.88 -7.06 -3.89
C PHE A 114 1.03 -6.00 -3.19
N GLY A 115 0.06 -5.41 -3.89
CA GLY A 115 -0.84 -4.39 -3.34
C GLY A 115 -1.63 -4.93 -2.14
N ASN A 116 -2.22 -6.12 -2.26
CA ASN A 116 -2.90 -6.79 -1.15
C ASN A 116 -1.95 -7.08 0.03
N THR A 117 -0.73 -7.51 -0.26
CA THR A 117 0.27 -7.78 0.79
C THR A 117 0.67 -6.50 1.53
N LEU A 118 0.86 -5.38 0.82
CA LEU A 118 1.12 -4.07 1.40
C LEU A 118 -0.04 -3.61 2.30
N CYS A 119 -1.29 -3.71 1.81
CA CYS A 119 -2.47 -3.37 2.61
C CYS A 119 -2.55 -4.20 3.90
N ASN A 120 -2.44 -5.52 3.80
CA ASN A 120 -2.54 -6.42 4.95
C ASN A 120 -1.38 -6.23 5.94
N LEU A 121 -0.20 -5.88 5.45
CA LEU A 121 0.95 -5.52 6.28
C LEU A 121 0.68 -4.21 7.03
N GLN A 122 0.14 -3.19 6.35
CA GLN A 122 -0.18 -1.90 6.96
C GLN A 122 -1.25 -2.02 8.04
N VAL A 123 -2.34 -2.74 7.77
CA VAL A 123 -3.43 -2.93 8.75
C VAL A 123 -2.89 -3.57 10.02
N ARG A 124 -2.16 -4.69 9.91
CA ARG A 124 -1.55 -5.38 11.07
C ARG A 124 -0.55 -4.50 11.82
N TYR A 125 0.22 -3.69 11.08
CA TYR A 125 1.13 -2.72 11.68
C TYR A 125 0.37 -1.67 12.50
N MET A 126 -0.69 -1.08 11.93
CA MET A 126 -1.49 -0.07 12.61
C MET A 126 -2.17 -0.63 13.87
N GLU A 127 -2.77 -1.83 13.77
CA GLU A 127 -3.38 -2.51 14.93
C GLU A 127 -2.35 -2.72 16.04
N GLN A 128 -1.19 -3.30 15.72
CA GLN A 128 -0.17 -3.57 16.73
C GLN A 128 0.47 -2.29 17.28
N PHE A 129 0.61 -1.25 16.45
CA PHE A 129 1.09 0.06 16.89
C PHE A 129 0.15 0.64 17.94
N LEU A 130 -1.16 0.59 17.72
CA LEU A 130 -2.16 1.06 18.68
C LEU A 130 -2.11 0.28 20.00
N VAL A 131 -1.81 -1.02 19.97
CA VAL A 131 -1.63 -1.80 21.21
C VAL A 131 -0.36 -1.38 21.95
N LEU A 132 0.80 -1.41 21.27
CA LEU A 132 2.11 -1.19 21.92
C LEU A 132 2.34 0.24 22.38
N SER A 133 1.62 1.21 21.81
CA SER A 133 1.76 2.63 22.20
C SER A 133 0.82 3.06 23.34
N LEU A 134 -0.01 2.16 23.89
CA LEU A 134 -0.89 2.48 25.03
C LEU A 134 -0.10 2.90 26.27
N ASP A 135 1.03 2.26 26.54
CA ASP A 135 1.82 2.55 27.74
C ASP A 135 2.58 3.89 27.63
N ILE A 136 2.76 4.41 26.41
CA ILE A 136 3.50 5.65 26.15
C ILE A 136 2.56 6.84 25.98
N ALA A 137 1.47 6.66 25.23
CA ALA A 137 0.56 7.75 24.87
C ALA A 137 -0.92 7.37 25.07
N GLY A 138 -1.22 6.44 25.99
CA GLY A 138 -2.59 6.02 26.27
C GLY A 138 -3.45 7.09 26.93
N GLN A 139 -2.82 8.02 27.67
CA GLN A 139 -3.51 9.14 28.32
C GLN A 139 -3.45 10.45 27.50
N SER A 140 -2.49 10.55 26.58
CA SER A 140 -2.31 11.71 25.72
C SER A 140 -3.25 11.61 24.52
N ILE A 141 -4.30 12.43 24.50
CA ILE A 141 -5.28 12.48 23.42
C ILE A 141 -4.87 13.57 22.43
N HIS A 142 -4.65 13.20 21.18
CA HIS A 142 -4.48 14.18 20.11
C HIS A 142 -5.84 14.80 19.77
N GLU A 143 -5.93 16.14 19.81
CA GLU A 143 -7.16 16.85 19.49
C GLU A 143 -7.34 17.00 17.98
N GLY A 144 -8.45 16.50 17.46
CA GLY A 144 -8.85 16.66 16.06
C GLY A 144 -8.47 15.49 15.15
N ALA A 145 -8.93 15.56 13.90
CA ALA A 145 -8.69 14.53 12.89
C ALA A 145 -7.30 14.70 12.26
N VAL A 146 -6.51 13.61 12.23
CA VAL A 146 -5.22 13.59 11.55
C VAL A 146 -5.40 13.06 10.12
N PRO A 147 -4.96 13.80 9.08
CA PRO A 147 -5.02 13.30 7.71
C PRO A 147 -4.26 11.99 7.53
N ALA A 148 -4.84 11.05 6.79
CA ALA A 148 -4.22 9.73 6.57
C ALA A 148 -2.83 9.81 5.88
N ARG A 149 -2.59 10.89 5.11
CA ARG A 149 -1.33 11.15 4.41
C ARG A 149 -0.24 11.76 5.28
N ASP A 150 -0.58 12.26 6.47
CA ASP A 150 0.37 12.88 7.41
C ASP A 150 1.07 11.81 8.26
N GLU A 151 1.64 10.80 7.61
CA GLU A 151 2.43 9.76 8.26
C GLU A 151 3.72 10.35 8.84
N ALA A 152 3.99 10.04 10.11
CA ALA A 152 5.22 10.48 10.77
C ALA A 152 6.46 9.79 10.17
N ASP A 153 7.61 10.48 10.22
CA ASP A 153 8.87 9.87 9.83
C ASP A 153 9.20 8.70 10.78
N TRP A 154 9.60 7.56 10.22
CA TRP A 154 9.81 6.35 11.01
C TRP A 154 11.05 6.43 11.90
N GLN A 155 12.04 7.27 11.55
CA GLN A 155 13.23 7.48 12.38
C GLN A 155 12.88 8.36 13.57
N GLU A 156 12.06 9.38 13.37
CA GLU A 156 11.49 10.19 14.46
C GLU A 156 10.66 9.33 15.42
N LEU A 157 9.73 8.53 14.88
CA LEU A 157 8.95 7.59 15.69
C LEU A 157 9.85 6.64 16.48
N LEU A 158 10.87 6.07 15.83
CA LEU A 158 11.80 5.15 16.48
C LEU A 158 12.63 5.84 17.58
N GLY A 159 13.05 7.08 17.36
CA GLY A 159 13.76 7.89 18.36
C GLY A 159 12.88 8.25 19.56
N SER A 160 11.57 8.41 19.34
CA SER A 160 10.58 8.61 20.39
C SER A 160 10.28 7.33 21.19
N VAL A 161 10.54 6.13 20.65
CA VAL A 161 10.37 4.87 21.40
C VAL A 161 11.44 4.78 22.50
N GLY A 162 11.04 5.11 23.72
CA GLY A 162 11.90 5.08 24.91
C GLY A 162 12.29 6.46 25.43
N SER A 163 11.90 7.54 24.76
CA SER A 163 11.92 8.87 25.35
C SER A 163 10.66 9.07 26.20
N SER A 164 10.81 9.78 27.32
CA SER A 164 9.71 10.19 28.21
C SER A 164 9.46 11.70 28.14
N ASP A 165 9.89 12.35 27.06
CA ASP A 165 9.61 13.76 26.85
C ASP A 165 8.22 13.98 26.23
N SER A 166 7.64 15.16 26.50
CA SER A 166 6.30 15.51 26.03
C SER A 166 6.20 15.60 24.50
N GLN A 167 7.32 15.78 23.79
CA GLN A 167 7.35 15.86 22.34
C GLN A 167 7.17 14.47 21.71
N SER A 168 7.84 13.47 22.28
CA SER A 168 7.76 12.06 21.87
C SER A 168 6.38 11.48 22.14
N GLU A 169 5.80 11.79 23.31
CA GLU A 169 4.43 11.42 23.62
C GLU A 169 3.43 12.06 22.64
N ALA A 170 3.61 13.35 22.31
CA ALA A 170 2.75 14.05 21.35
C ALA A 170 2.85 13.47 19.92
N LEU A 171 4.05 13.12 19.47
CA LEU A 171 4.27 12.47 18.18
C LEU A 171 3.56 11.12 18.10
N ILE A 172 3.75 10.28 19.12
CA ILE A 172 3.12 8.95 19.19
C ILE A 172 1.60 9.10 19.31
N SER A 173 1.10 10.05 20.09
CA SER A 173 -0.33 10.34 20.22
C SER A 173 -0.96 10.76 18.88
N LYS A 174 -0.30 11.66 18.13
CA LYS A 174 -0.75 12.05 16.78
C LYS A 174 -0.81 10.85 15.84
N GLU A 175 0.23 10.01 15.84
CA GLU A 175 0.28 8.84 14.97
C GLU A 175 -0.78 7.79 15.35
N ARG A 176 -1.04 7.60 16.65
CA ARG A 176 -2.17 6.78 17.13
C ARG A 176 -3.50 7.29 16.58
N ALA A 177 -3.76 8.59 16.69
CA ALA A 177 -5.01 9.19 16.19
C ALA A 177 -5.16 9.00 14.66
N ARG A 178 -4.07 9.16 13.90
CA ARG A 178 -4.03 8.89 12.45
C ARG A 178 -4.43 7.45 12.14
N MET A 179 -3.74 6.49 12.75
CA MET A 179 -3.96 5.06 12.49
C MET A 179 -5.35 4.59 12.90
N ALA A 180 -5.85 5.04 14.06
CA ALA A 180 -7.20 4.74 14.51
C ALA A 180 -8.24 5.25 13.51
N GLY A 181 -8.10 6.50 13.04
CA GLY A 181 -9.02 7.08 12.05
C GLY A 181 -8.96 6.39 10.68
N ILE A 182 -7.82 5.81 10.29
CA ILE A 182 -7.73 4.98 9.07
C ILE A 182 -8.45 3.65 9.28
N LEU A 183 -8.18 2.95 10.39
CA LEU A 183 -8.76 1.65 10.69
C LEU A 183 -10.28 1.69 10.85
N GLU A 184 -10.82 2.72 11.49
CA GLU A 184 -12.28 2.91 11.62
C GLU A 184 -12.98 2.96 10.26
N ARG A 185 -12.35 3.58 9.26
CA ARG A 185 -12.86 3.65 7.88
C ARG A 185 -12.72 2.34 7.11
N GLU A 186 -11.88 1.41 7.54
CA GLU A 186 -11.76 0.08 6.93
C GLU A 186 -12.89 -0.86 7.37
N ILE A 187 -13.54 -0.56 8.51
CA ILE A 187 -14.62 -1.36 9.10
C ILE A 187 -16.01 -0.82 8.72
N SER A 188 -16.09 0.48 8.42
CA SER A 188 -17.31 1.21 8.03
C SER A 188 -17.73 0.95 6.58
#